data_AF-A0A838I537-F1
#
_entry.id   AF-A0A838I537-F1
#
_cell.length_a   1.000
_cell.length_b   1.000
_cell.length_c   1.000
_cell.angle_alpha   90.00
_cell.angle_beta   90.00
_cell.angle_gamma   90.00
#
_symmetry.space_group_name_H-M   'P 1'
#
loop_
_entity.id
_entity.type
_entity.pdbx_description
1 polymer ?
#
loop_
_entity_poly.entity_id
_entity_poly.type
_entity_poly.pdbx_seq_one_letter_code
_entity_poly.pdbx_strand_id
1 'polypeptide(L)' 'MADEDPNLIGPDEVAYRLDLTPAQLKVTWTALKSLSDDFGHDEREVHDLVREVLDKLPDEHAIKSIDIARGR' A
#
# COMPACT_ATOMS: atom_id res chain seq x y z
N MET A 1 -14.18 -16.85 26.90
CA MET A 1 -13.79 -15.44 26.83
C MET A 1 -12.64 -15.41 25.85
N ALA A 2 -12.81 -14.76 24.70
CA ALA A 2 -11.74 -14.68 23.72
C ALA A 2 -10.70 -13.70 24.25
N ASP A 3 -9.46 -14.14 24.36
CA ASP A 3 -8.33 -13.27 24.66
C ASP A 3 -8.22 -12.25 23.51
N GLU A 4 -8.68 -11.02 23.75
CA GLU A 4 -8.37 -9.87 22.90
C GLU A 4 -6.87 -9.59 23.05
N ASP A 5 -6.08 -10.05 22.07
CA ASP A 5 -4.65 -9.82 22.02
C ASP A 5 -4.41 -8.30 22.00
N PRO A 6 -3.84 -7.69 23.05
CA PRO A 6 -3.80 -6.23 23.24
C PRO A 6 -2.88 -5.50 22.24
N ASN A 7 -2.31 -6.22 21.26
CA ASN A 7 -1.45 -5.71 20.21
C ASN A 7 -2.10 -5.72 18.82
N LEU A 8 -3.37 -6.12 18.69
CA LEU A 8 -4.10 -6.03 17.44
C LEU A 8 -4.56 -4.59 17.21
N ILE A 9 -4.05 -3.96 16.15
CA ILE A 9 -4.56 -2.68 15.66
C ILE A 9 -5.97 -2.92 15.11
N GLY A 10 -6.94 -2.15 15.61
CA GLY A 10 -8.32 -2.25 15.15
C GLY A 10 -8.48 -1.92 13.66
N PRO A 11 -9.53 -2.41 12.98
CA PRO A 11 -9.73 -2.21 11.54
C PRO A 11 -9.84 -0.72 11.14
N ASP A 12 -10.32 0.12 12.05
CA ASP A 12 -10.45 1.58 11.86
C ASP A 12 -9.37 2.39 12.57
N GLU A 13 -8.36 1.71 13.14
CA GLU A 13 -7.30 2.35 13.90
C GLU A 13 -6.08 2.65 13.04
N VAL A 14 -5.60 3.89 13.10
CA VAL A 14 -4.35 4.27 12.44
C VAL A 14 -3.19 3.74 13.27
N ALA A 15 -2.60 2.62 12.82
CA ALA A 15 -1.40 2.02 13.42
C ALA A 15 -0.26 3.03 13.61
N TYR A 16 0.04 3.78 12.54
CA TYR A 16 1.07 4.81 12.49
C TYR A 16 0.90 5.65 11.21
N ARG A 17 1.54 6.83 11.19
CA ARG A 17 1.61 7.68 9.98
C ARG A 17 2.93 7.42 9.26
N LEU A 18 2.84 7.09 7.97
CA LEU A 18 3.99 6.87 7.09
C LEU A 18 4.22 8.10 6.23
N ASP A 19 5.28 8.86 6.50
CA ASP A 19 5.70 9.96 5.63
C ASP A 19 6.69 9.44 4.59
N LEU A 20 6.29 9.46 3.32
CA LEU A 20 7.10 9.00 2.18
C LEU A 20 7.63 10.19 1.40
N THR A 21 8.92 10.15 1.05
CA THR A 21 9.43 11.05 -0.01
C THR A 21 8.76 10.71 -1.35
N PRO A 22 8.72 11.63 -2.32
CA PRO A 22 8.15 11.33 -3.64
C PRO A 22 8.78 10.08 -4.27
N ALA A 23 10.10 9.92 -4.18
CA ALA A 23 10.80 8.75 -4.71
C ALA A 23 10.37 7.45 -4.01
N GLN A 24 10.26 7.46 -2.67
CA GLN A 24 9.77 6.31 -1.91
C GLN A 24 8.33 5.98 -2.29
N LEU A 25 7.46 6.98 -2.37
CA LEU A 25 6.06 6.81 -2.77
C LEU A 25 5.94 6.17 -4.16
N LYS A 26 6.73 6.62 -5.14
CA LYS A 26 6.73 6.02 -6.49
C LYS A 26 7.15 4.56 -6.47
N VAL A 27 8.21 4.22 -5.72
CA VAL A 27 8.68 2.84 -5.61
C VAL A 27 7.64 1.96 -4.92
N THR A 28 7.07 2.41 -3.81
CA THR A 28 6.03 1.68 -3.06
C THR A 28 4.80 1.41 -3.93
N TRP A 29 4.26 2.44 -4.58
CA TRP A 29 3.12 2.29 -5.46
C TRP A 29 3.41 1.32 -6.61
N THR A 30 4.58 1.43 -7.24
CA THR A 30 4.97 0.56 -8.36
C THR A 30 5.09 -0.90 -7.91
N ALA A 31 5.71 -1.14 -6.75
CA ALA A 31 5.84 -2.49 -6.20
C ALA A 31 4.48 -3.11 -5.87
N LEU A 32 3.58 -2.36 -5.24
CA LEU A 32 2.22 -2.82 -4.95
C LEU A 32 1.41 -3.07 -6.22
N LYS A 33 1.57 -2.23 -7.24
CA LYS A 33 0.90 -2.42 -8.53
C LYS A 33 1.40 -3.68 -9.24
N SER A 34 2.71 -3.90 -9.29
CA SER A 34 3.29 -5.14 -9.83
C SER A 34 2.82 -6.37 -9.07
N LEU A 35 2.81 -6.31 -7.73
CA LEU A 35 2.28 -7.40 -6.90
C LEU A 35 0.80 -7.69 -7.20
N SER A 36 -0.01 -6.63 -7.33
CA SER A 36 -1.43 -6.77 -7.68
C SER A 36 -1.64 -7.43 -9.04
N ASP A 37 -0.81 -7.08 -10.03
CA ASP A 37 -0.92 -7.60 -11.39
C ASP A 37 -0.43 -9.05 -11.52
N ASP A 38 0.42 -9.51 -10.61
CA ASP A 38 0.98 -10.87 -10.58
C ASP A 38 0.04 -11.90 -9.90
N PHE A 39 -1.01 -11.48 -9.19
CA PHE A 39 -1.92 -12.41 -8.50
C PHE A 39 -2.78 -13.24 -9.47
N GLY A 40 -2.83 -14.55 -9.22
CA GLY A 40 -3.72 -15.49 -9.89
C GLY A 40 -5.12 -15.56 -9.26
N HIS A 41 -5.97 -16.44 -9.79
CA HIS A 41 -7.38 -16.57 -9.35
C HIS A 41 -7.56 -17.08 -7.91
N ASP A 42 -6.52 -17.68 -7.31
CA ASP A 42 -6.57 -18.32 -6.00
C ASP A 42 -6.27 -17.36 -4.84
N GLU A 43 -5.74 -16.16 -5.11
CA GLU A 43 -5.27 -15.20 -4.09
C GLU A 43 -6.15 -13.95 -4.01
N ARG A 44 -7.47 -14.10 -4.20
CA ARG A 44 -8.43 -12.98 -4.23
C ARG A 44 -8.35 -12.08 -2.99
N GLU A 45 -8.22 -12.67 -1.81
CA GLU A 45 -8.16 -11.92 -0.55
C GLU A 45 -6.93 -11.00 -0.48
N VAL A 46 -5.76 -11.49 -0.92
CA VAL A 46 -4.54 -10.68 -0.94
C VAL A 46 -4.62 -9.59 -2.00
N HIS A 47 -5.17 -9.93 -3.17
CA HIS A 47 -5.43 -8.96 -4.23
C HIS A 47 -6.36 -7.83 -3.77
N ASP A 48 -7.43 -8.17 -3.04
CA ASP A 48 -8.37 -7.18 -2.50
C ASP A 48 -7.70 -6.29 -1.45
N LEU A 49 -6.89 -6.86 -0.54
CA LEU A 49 -6.10 -6.08 0.41
C LEU A 49 -5.11 -5.12 -0.27
N VAL A 50 -4.38 -5.59 -1.29
CA VAL A 50 -3.43 -4.74 -2.03
C VAL A 50 -4.16 -3.60 -2.72
N ARG A 51 -5.34 -3.86 -3.27
CA ARG A 51 -6.20 -2.82 -3.85
C ARG A 51 -6.64 -1.79 -2.82
N GLU A 52 -7.07 -2.21 -1.63
CA GLU A 52 -7.43 -1.30 -0.55
C GLU A 52 -6.24 -0.42 -0.10
N VAL A 53 -5.02 -0.95 -0.12
CA VAL A 53 -3.81 -0.16 0.17
C VAL A 53 -3.53 0.83 -0.96
N LEU A 54 -3.65 0.41 -2.23
CA LEU A 54 -3.46 1.29 -3.39
C LEU A 54 -4.48 2.45 -3.41
N ASP A 55 -5.72 2.21 -3.00
CA ASP A 55 -6.77 3.23 -2.90
C ASP A 55 -6.48 4.31 -1.84
N LYS A 56 -5.57 4.04 -0.89
CA LYS A 56 -5.07 5.03 0.09
C LYS A 56 -3.95 5.90 -0.47
N LEU A 57 -3.37 5.54 -1.62
CA LEU A 57 -2.27 6.27 -2.25
C LEU A 57 -2.79 7.20 -3.38
N PRO A 58 -1.99 8.20 -3.81
CA PRO A 58 -2.33 9.00 -4.98
C PRO A 58 -2.48 8.15 -6.25
N ASP A 59 -3.24 8.67 -7.20
CA ASP A 59 -3.52 7.98 -8.46
C ASP A 59 -2.26 7.73 -9.31
N GLU A 60 -2.38 6.81 -10.27
CA GLU A 60 -1.29 6.42 -11.16
C GLU A 60 -0.68 7.60 -11.92
N HIS A 61 -1.48 8.60 -12.30
CA HIS A 61 -0.98 9.74 -13.07
C HIS A 61 -0.06 10.62 -12.22
N ALA A 62 -0.47 10.91 -10.98
CA ALA A 62 0.34 11.62 -10.00
C ALA A 62 1.66 10.88 -9.75
N ILE A 63 1.61 9.56 -9.56
CA ILE A 63 2.80 8.74 -9.29
C ILE A 63 3.76 8.69 -10.47
N LYS A 64 3.25 8.49 -11.68
CA LYS A 64 4.09 8.39 -12.90
C LYS A 64 4.92 9.65 -13.14
N SER A 65 4.39 10.82 -12.77
CA SER A 65 5.05 12.11 -12.93
C SER A 65 6.28 12.32 -12.03
N ILE A 66 6.44 11.51 -10.97
CA ILE A 66 7.54 11.66 -10.01
C ILE A 66 8.86 11.22 -10.65
N ASP A 67 9.87 12.09 -10.58
CA ASP A 67 11.24 11.76 -10.98
C ASP A 67 12.05 11.22 -9.79
N ILE A 68 12.50 9.97 -9.87
CA ILE A 68 13.28 9.29 -8.82
C ILE A 68 14.69 9.87 -8.72
N ALA A 69 15.29 10.31 -9.84
CA ALA A 69 16.65 10.86 -9.86
C ALA A 69 16.74 12.22 -9.16
N ARG A 70 15.62 12.95 -9.11
CA ARG A 70 15.51 14.27 -8.49
C ARG A 70 15.12 14.24 -7.01
N GLY A 71 14.75 13.08 -6.48
CA GLY A 71 14.27 12.90 -5.10
C GLY A 71 15.29 12.31 -4.12
N ARG A 72 16.58 12.25 -4.48
CA ARG A 72 17.68 11.76 -3.64
C ARG A 72 18.51 12.93 -3.09
#